data_AF-Q5RJY5-F1
#
_entry.id   AF-Q5RJY5-F1
#
_cell.length_a   1.000
_cell.length_b   1.000
_cell.length_c   1.000
_cell.angle_alpha   90.00
_cell.angle_beta   90.00
_cell.angle_gamma   90.00
#
_symmetry.space_group_name_H-M   'P 1'
#
loop_
_entity.id
_entity.type
_entity.pdbx_description
1 polymer ?
#
loop_
_entity_poly.entity_id
_entity_poly.type
_entity_poly.pdbx_seq_one_letter_code
_entity_poly.pdbx_strand_id
1 'polypeptide(L)'
;DTEASEQRALHTVQYGLLKILSRTLAALRHFTPDVCQILLDQSLDLAEYNFLFALSFTTPTFDSEVAPSFGTLLATVNVALNMLGELDKKKESLTQAVGLSTQAEGTRTLKSLLMFTMENCFYLLISQAVRYLRDPAVHPRDKQRMKQELSSELSTLLSSLSRYFRRGAPSSPAAGVLPSPQGKATSLSKASPESQEPLIQLVQAFVRHVQR
;
A
#
# COMPACT_ATOMS: atom_id res chain seq x y z
N ASP A 1 -16.88 28.75 14.29
CA ASP A 1 -17.63 28.37 13.08
C ASP A 1 -16.82 28.39 11.79
N THR A 2 -16.00 29.41 11.53
CA THR A 2 -15.18 29.51 10.30
C THR A 2 -14.17 28.35 10.15
N GLU A 3 -13.38 28.06 11.18
CA GLU A 3 -12.34 27.02 11.16
C GLU A 3 -12.91 25.60 10.92
N ALA A 4 -14.05 25.28 11.53
CA ALA A 4 -14.72 24.00 11.33
C ALA A 4 -15.27 23.84 9.89
N SER A 5 -15.68 24.95 9.28
CA SER A 5 -16.16 25.01 7.90
C SER A 5 -15.01 24.82 6.91
N GLU A 6 -13.87 25.49 7.15
CA GLU A 6 -12.64 25.34 6.37
C GLU A 6 -12.11 23.90 6.42
N GLN A 7 -12.06 23.29 7.61
CA GLN A 7 -11.62 21.91 7.76
C GLN A 7 -12.54 20.94 6.99
N ARG A 8 -13.84 21.20 6.98
CA ARG A 8 -14.80 20.39 6.21
C ARG A 8 -14.58 20.52 4.71
N ALA A 9 -14.34 21.75 4.22
CA ALA A 9 -14.03 22.00 2.82
C ALA A 9 -12.73 21.30 2.39
N LEU A 10 -11.68 21.35 3.21
CA LEU A 10 -10.42 20.65 2.98
C LEU A 10 -10.63 19.13 2.84
N HIS A 11 -11.40 18.52 3.74
CA HIS A 11 -11.71 17.09 3.65
C HIS A 11 -12.49 16.73 2.38
N THR A 12 -13.41 17.58 1.93
CA THR A 12 -14.13 17.39 0.66
C THR A 12 -13.18 17.42 -0.54
N VAL A 13 -12.24 18.38 -0.57
CA VAL A 13 -11.23 18.47 -1.64
C VAL A 13 -10.30 17.26 -1.63
N GLN A 14 -9.79 16.87 -0.45
CA GLN A 14 -8.94 15.67 -0.31
C GLN A 14 -9.65 14.40 -0.79
N TYR A 15 -10.92 14.23 -0.44
CA TYR A 15 -11.73 13.11 -0.91
C TYR A 15 -11.92 13.12 -2.43
N GLY A 16 -12.18 14.30 -3.02
CA GLY A 16 -12.28 14.48 -4.46
C GLY A 16 -11.00 14.11 -5.19
N LEU A 17 -9.85 14.61 -4.71
CA LEU A 17 -8.53 14.31 -5.25
C LEU A 17 -8.20 12.82 -5.15
N LEU A 18 -8.48 12.19 -4.00
CA LEU A 18 -8.27 10.76 -3.80
C LEU A 18 -9.13 9.93 -4.76
N LYS A 19 -10.38 10.34 -5.00
CA LYS A 19 -11.28 9.65 -5.96
C LYS A 19 -10.76 9.75 -7.39
N ILE A 20 -10.24 10.91 -7.79
CA ILE A 20 -9.61 11.11 -9.11
C ILE A 20 -8.38 10.21 -9.22
N LEU A 21 -7.44 10.32 -8.27
CA LEU A 21 -6.22 9.52 -8.21
C LEU A 21 -6.53 8.02 -8.31
N SER A 22 -7.46 7.56 -7.49
CA SER A 22 -7.87 6.15 -7.43
C SER A 22 -8.41 5.64 -8.77
N ARG A 23 -9.27 6.42 -9.44
CA ARG A 23 -9.79 6.08 -10.77
C ARG A 23 -8.69 6.10 -11.83
N THR A 24 -7.78 7.07 -11.77
CA THR A 24 -6.63 7.15 -12.68
C THR A 24 -5.73 5.93 -12.52
N LEU A 25 -5.38 5.54 -11.30
CA LEU A 25 -4.57 4.34 -11.03
C LEU A 25 -5.27 3.07 -11.54
N ALA A 26 -6.58 2.94 -11.32
CA ALA A 26 -7.35 1.82 -11.85
C ALA A 26 -7.36 1.79 -13.39
N ALA A 27 -7.50 2.95 -14.04
CA ALA A 27 -7.44 3.05 -15.50
C ALA A 27 -6.05 2.65 -16.04
N LEU A 28 -4.97 3.07 -15.36
CA LEU A 28 -3.59 2.71 -15.73
C LEU A 28 -3.34 1.20 -15.71
N ARG A 29 -4.13 0.41 -14.97
CA ARG A 29 -4.00 -1.07 -14.99
C ARG A 29 -4.28 -1.67 -16.37
N HIS A 30 -5.06 -0.99 -17.20
CA HIS A 30 -5.34 -1.44 -18.57
C HIS A 30 -4.19 -1.15 -19.55
N PHE A 31 -3.20 -0.35 -19.14
CA PHE A 31 -2.06 0.04 -19.96
C PHE A 31 -0.75 -0.61 -19.49
N THR A 32 -0.85 -1.61 -18.62
CA THR A 32 0.28 -2.36 -18.09
C THR A 32 0.00 -3.87 -18.19
N PRO A 33 1.03 -4.72 -18.22
CA PRO A 33 0.86 -6.17 -18.19
C PRO A 33 0.05 -6.63 -16.97
N ASP A 34 -0.77 -7.67 -17.13
CA ASP A 34 -1.43 -8.24 -15.95
C ASP A 34 -0.40 -8.85 -14.98
N VAL A 35 -0.57 -8.60 -13.68
CA VAL A 35 0.40 -9.05 -12.66
C VAL A 35 0.52 -10.56 -12.60
N CYS A 36 -0.58 -11.31 -12.69
CA CYS A 36 -0.52 -12.76 -12.66
C CYS A 36 0.15 -13.30 -13.92
N GLN A 37 -0.23 -12.75 -15.08
CA GLN A 37 0.38 -13.14 -16.36
C GLN A 37 1.88 -12.82 -16.38
N ILE A 38 2.29 -11.60 -16.08
CA ILE A 38 3.69 -11.20 -16.16
C ILE A 38 4.57 -11.90 -15.10
N LEU A 39 4.01 -12.32 -13.97
CA LEU A 39 4.78 -13.11 -12.99
C LEU A 39 4.97 -14.57 -13.42
N LEU A 40 3.99 -15.16 -14.11
CA LEU A 40 3.95 -16.59 -14.43
C LEU A 40 4.43 -16.93 -15.84
N ASP A 41 4.16 -16.06 -16.82
CA ASP A 41 4.31 -16.35 -18.25
C ASP A 41 5.55 -15.65 -18.83
N GLN A 42 6.47 -16.41 -19.43
CA GLN A 42 7.66 -15.88 -20.12
C GLN A 42 7.40 -15.48 -21.58
N SER A 43 6.23 -15.82 -22.14
CA SER A 43 5.88 -15.58 -23.55
C SER A 43 5.05 -14.31 -23.78
N LEU A 44 4.76 -13.55 -22.73
CA LEU A 44 4.03 -12.28 -22.85
C LEU A 44 4.84 -11.28 -23.69
N ASP A 45 4.24 -10.76 -24.76
CA ASP A 45 4.85 -9.71 -25.56
C ASP A 45 4.83 -8.38 -24.80
N LEU A 46 5.97 -8.07 -24.18
CA LEU A 46 6.14 -6.86 -23.40
C LEU A 46 6.28 -5.61 -24.27
N ALA A 47 6.54 -5.75 -25.58
CA ALA A 47 6.70 -4.60 -26.47
C ALA A 47 5.39 -3.82 -26.66
N GLU A 48 4.23 -4.45 -26.46
CA GLU A 48 2.91 -3.80 -26.52
C GLU A 48 2.67 -2.82 -25.36
N TYR A 49 3.45 -2.93 -24.28
CA TYR A 49 3.27 -2.13 -23.07
C TYR A 49 4.39 -1.12 -22.89
N ASN A 50 3.99 0.15 -22.81
CA ASN A 50 4.89 1.26 -22.50
C ASN A 50 5.30 1.27 -21.02
N PHE A 51 6.47 1.86 -20.76
CA PHE A 51 6.82 2.27 -19.40
C PHE A 51 5.94 3.44 -18.99
N LEU A 52 5.04 3.19 -18.04
CA LEU A 52 4.13 4.21 -17.50
C LEU A 52 4.79 5.03 -16.40
N PHE A 53 5.82 4.47 -15.75
CA PHE A 53 6.52 5.10 -14.64
C PHE A 53 8.03 5.15 -14.87
N ALA A 54 8.61 6.31 -14.57
CA ALA A 54 10.05 6.50 -14.61
C ALA A 54 10.74 5.71 -13.49
N LEU A 55 11.91 5.14 -13.79
CA LEU A 55 12.74 4.43 -12.81
C LEU A 55 13.45 5.40 -11.86
N SER A 56 12.70 5.94 -10.90
CA SER A 56 13.20 6.74 -9.79
C SER A 56 12.42 6.44 -8.52
N PHE A 57 13.12 6.45 -7.39
CA PHE A 57 12.59 6.22 -6.05
C PHE A 57 12.63 7.47 -5.18
N THR A 58 13.08 8.60 -5.75
CA THR A 58 13.13 9.88 -5.04
C THR A 58 11.74 10.40 -4.73
N THR A 59 11.66 11.33 -3.79
CA THR A 59 10.44 12.08 -3.50
C THR A 59 9.85 12.67 -4.81
N PRO A 60 8.53 12.59 -5.01
CA PRO A 60 7.91 13.12 -6.22
C PRO A 60 8.12 14.63 -6.32
N THR A 61 8.51 15.09 -7.50
CA THR A 61 8.59 16.53 -7.82
C THR A 61 7.25 17.00 -8.38
N PHE A 62 6.88 18.24 -8.09
CA PHE A 62 5.64 18.86 -8.58
C PHE A 62 5.90 19.53 -9.94
N ASP A 63 6.31 18.72 -10.92
CA ASP A 63 6.60 19.15 -12.29
C ASP A 63 5.65 18.41 -13.24
N SER A 64 4.87 19.15 -14.04
CA SER A 64 3.89 18.57 -14.98
C SER A 64 4.54 17.85 -16.15
N GLU A 65 5.78 18.18 -16.48
CA GLU A 65 6.50 17.62 -17.62
C GLU A 65 7.23 16.32 -17.28
N VAL A 66 7.31 15.98 -15.98
CA VAL A 66 8.00 14.79 -15.51
C VAL A 66 6.99 13.67 -15.31
N ALA A 67 7.20 12.56 -16.03
CA ALA A 67 6.41 11.36 -15.86
C ALA A 67 6.45 10.87 -14.39
N PRO A 68 5.33 10.35 -13.85
CA PRO A 68 5.31 9.81 -12.49
C PRO A 68 6.32 8.67 -12.36
N SER A 69 6.86 8.46 -11.16
CA SER A 69 7.91 7.45 -10.91
C SER A 69 7.45 6.35 -9.97
N PHE A 70 8.29 5.33 -9.77
CA PHE A 70 8.10 4.37 -8.68
C PHE A 70 7.99 5.07 -7.31
N GLY A 71 8.80 6.10 -7.09
CA GLY A 71 8.72 6.98 -5.91
C GLY A 71 7.34 7.63 -5.74
N THR A 72 6.68 8.04 -6.84
CA THR A 72 5.30 8.55 -6.80
C THR A 72 4.30 7.53 -6.29
N LEU A 73 4.38 6.28 -6.75
CA LEU A 73 3.50 5.20 -6.27
C LEU A 73 3.77 4.88 -4.80
N LEU A 74 5.03 4.77 -4.40
CA LEU A 74 5.43 4.50 -3.01
C LEU A 74 4.99 5.62 -2.05
N ALA A 75 5.18 6.88 -2.45
CA ALA A 75 4.71 8.04 -1.69
C ALA A 75 3.18 8.04 -1.56
N THR A 76 2.46 7.66 -2.62
CA THR A 76 1.00 7.54 -2.59
C THR A 76 0.54 6.50 -1.57
N VAL A 77 1.19 5.32 -1.53
CA VAL A 77 0.90 4.29 -0.52
C VAL A 77 1.15 4.81 0.89
N ASN A 78 2.26 5.52 1.13
CA ASN A 78 2.56 6.12 2.42
C ASN A 78 1.51 7.14 2.86
N VAL A 79 1.09 8.04 1.97
CA VAL A 79 0.03 9.02 2.25
C VAL A 79 -1.28 8.30 2.57
N ALA A 80 -1.67 7.29 1.78
CA ALA A 80 -2.89 6.53 2.01
C ALA A 80 -2.86 5.79 3.37
N LEU A 81 -1.72 5.19 3.72
CA LEU A 81 -1.51 4.52 5.01
C LEU A 81 -1.59 5.50 6.19
N ASN A 82 -0.99 6.69 6.05
CA ASN A 82 -1.07 7.74 7.07
C ASN A 82 -2.51 8.23 7.25
N MET A 83 -3.23 8.54 6.17
CA MET A 83 -4.64 8.92 6.22
C MET A 83 -5.49 7.84 6.89
N LEU A 84 -5.20 6.57 6.60
CA LEU A 84 -5.88 5.44 7.21
C LEU A 84 -5.61 5.35 8.72
N GLY A 85 -4.37 5.59 9.16
CA GLY A 85 -4.01 5.67 10.57
C GLY A 85 -4.69 6.82 11.32
N GLU A 86 -4.85 7.99 10.70
CA GLU A 86 -5.58 9.13 11.29
C GLU A 86 -7.08 8.86 11.42
N LEU A 87 -7.69 8.15 10.46
CA LEU A 87 -9.10 7.77 10.54
C LEU A 87 -9.40 6.84 11.72
N ASP A 88 -8.51 5.89 12.01
CA ASP A 88 -8.69 4.97 13.13
C ASP A 88 -8.52 5.66 14.50
N LYS A 89 -7.56 6.60 14.64
CA LYS A 89 -7.41 7.42 15.85
C LYS A 89 -8.69 8.20 16.18
N LYS A 90 -9.33 8.77 15.15
CA LYS A 90 -10.57 9.54 15.31
C LYS A 90 -11.73 8.63 15.72
N LYS A 91 -11.79 7.41 15.20
CA LYS A 91 -12.82 6.42 15.57
C LYS A 91 -12.71 5.99 17.04
N GLU A 92 -11.50 5.80 17.57
CA GLU A 92 -11.27 5.46 18.99
C GLU A 92 -11.76 6.56 19.94
N SER A 93 -11.63 7.84 19.55
CA SER A 93 -12.16 8.99 20.33
C SER A 93 -13.70 9.11 20.30
N LEU A 94 -14.35 8.61 19.25
CA LEU A 94 -15.80 8.72 19.04
C LEU A 94 -16.59 7.55 19.63
N THR A 95 -15.96 6.39 19.87
CA THR A 95 -16.61 5.23 20.51
C THR A 95 -17.07 5.46 21.95
N GLN A 96 -16.74 6.62 22.56
CA GLN A 96 -17.27 7.05 23.85
C GLN A 96 -18.60 7.84 23.76
N ALA A 97 -19.03 8.23 22.57
CA ALA A 97 -20.27 9.00 22.37
C ALA A 97 -21.21 8.26 21.40
N VAL A 98 -22.31 7.75 21.95
CA VAL A 98 -23.34 6.96 21.25
C VAL A 98 -24.02 7.79 20.13
N GLY A 99 -24.08 7.25 18.90
CA GLY A 99 -25.15 7.58 17.94
C GLY A 99 -24.81 8.26 16.61
N LEU A 100 -23.86 7.78 15.80
CA LEU A 100 -23.64 8.30 14.42
C LEU A 100 -23.60 7.20 13.34
N SER A 101 -24.76 6.82 12.82
CA SER A 101 -24.89 5.84 11.72
C SER A 101 -24.43 6.39 10.35
N THR A 102 -24.65 7.67 10.05
CA THR A 102 -24.30 8.29 8.76
C THR A 102 -22.81 8.63 8.64
N GLN A 103 -22.13 9.00 9.73
CA GLN A 103 -20.68 9.26 9.74
C GLN A 103 -19.86 7.96 9.61
N ALA A 104 -20.39 6.85 10.15
CA ALA A 104 -19.76 5.53 10.06
C ALA A 104 -19.69 5.02 8.62
N GLU A 105 -20.70 5.30 7.80
CA GLU A 105 -20.78 4.89 6.40
C GLU A 105 -19.81 5.68 5.51
N GLY A 106 -19.70 7.00 5.73
CA GLY A 106 -18.68 7.84 5.08
C GLY A 106 -17.24 7.43 5.44
N THR A 107 -17.01 7.02 6.69
CA THR A 107 -15.69 6.54 7.14
C THR A 107 -15.34 5.18 6.51
N ARG A 108 -16.33 4.28 6.41
CA ARG A 108 -16.15 2.97 5.76
C ARG A 108 -15.83 3.11 4.27
N THR A 109 -16.56 3.96 3.56
CA THR A 109 -16.33 4.20 2.11
C THR A 109 -14.96 4.83 1.85
N LEU A 110 -14.52 5.78 2.69
CA LEU A 110 -13.17 6.34 2.61
C LEU A 110 -12.08 5.29 2.89
N LYS A 111 -12.26 4.44 3.92
CA LYS A 111 -11.33 3.34 4.20
C LYS A 111 -11.20 2.39 3.01
N SER A 112 -12.32 1.99 2.40
CA SER A 112 -12.32 1.16 1.19
C SER A 112 -11.62 1.86 0.02
N LEU A 113 -11.82 3.17 -0.17
CA LEU A 113 -11.14 3.93 -1.22
C LEU A 113 -9.62 4.00 -1.01
N LEU A 114 -9.15 4.17 0.23
CA LEU A 114 -7.73 4.17 0.58
C LEU A 114 -7.09 2.79 0.33
N MET A 115 -7.75 1.72 0.76
CA MET A 115 -7.32 0.34 0.49
C MET A 115 -7.22 0.06 -1.00
N PHE A 116 -8.29 0.38 -1.75
CA PHE A 116 -8.33 0.23 -3.19
C PHE A 116 -7.23 1.06 -3.88
N THR A 117 -6.95 2.27 -3.40
CA THR A 117 -5.84 3.10 -3.92
C THR A 117 -4.49 2.40 -3.72
N MET A 118 -4.21 1.89 -2.52
CA MET A 118 -2.96 1.17 -2.24
C MET A 118 -2.83 -0.10 -3.09
N GLU A 119 -3.91 -0.88 -3.25
CA GLU A 119 -3.94 -2.07 -4.11
C GLU A 119 -3.55 -1.74 -5.56
N ASN A 120 -4.13 -0.69 -6.13
CA ASN A 120 -3.79 -0.28 -7.50
C ASN A 120 -2.34 0.23 -7.59
N CYS A 121 -1.83 0.95 -6.58
CA CYS A 121 -0.42 1.33 -6.54
C CYS A 121 0.50 0.10 -6.54
N PHE A 122 0.24 -0.91 -5.71
CA PHE A 122 1.05 -2.12 -5.68
C PHE A 122 0.93 -2.92 -6.98
N TYR A 123 -0.26 -3.00 -7.58
CA TYR A 123 -0.45 -3.67 -8.85
C TYR A 123 0.43 -3.04 -9.95
N LEU A 124 0.34 -1.72 -10.12
CA LEU A 124 1.13 -0.97 -11.10
C LEU A 124 2.63 -1.10 -10.83
N LEU A 125 3.03 -0.99 -9.56
CA LEU A 125 4.42 -1.10 -9.14
C LEU A 125 5.00 -2.49 -9.45
N ILE A 126 4.29 -3.57 -9.14
CA ILE A 126 4.73 -4.94 -9.44
C ILE A 126 4.79 -5.14 -10.96
N SER A 127 3.71 -4.81 -11.67
CA SER A 127 3.63 -5.01 -13.12
C SER A 127 4.75 -4.27 -13.87
N GLN A 128 4.93 -2.99 -13.56
CA GLN A 128 5.95 -2.16 -14.22
C GLN A 128 7.37 -2.57 -13.81
N ALA A 129 7.60 -2.95 -12.55
CA ALA A 129 8.91 -3.46 -12.13
C ALA A 129 9.29 -4.72 -12.91
N VAL A 130 8.37 -5.69 -13.06
CA VAL A 130 8.66 -6.90 -13.84
C VAL A 130 8.85 -6.57 -15.32
N ARG A 131 8.07 -5.63 -15.87
CA ARG A 131 8.25 -5.11 -17.23
C ARG A 131 9.65 -4.55 -17.46
N TYR A 132 10.21 -3.78 -16.51
CA TYR A 132 11.60 -3.30 -16.55
C TYR A 132 12.62 -4.43 -16.42
N LEU A 133 12.41 -5.38 -15.51
CA LEU A 133 13.35 -6.51 -15.31
C LEU A 133 13.47 -7.38 -16.55
N ARG A 134 12.35 -7.57 -17.27
CA ARG A 134 12.27 -8.44 -18.44
C ARG A 134 12.60 -7.74 -19.76
N ASP A 135 12.63 -6.41 -19.80
CA ASP A 135 13.00 -5.67 -21.00
C ASP A 135 14.49 -5.88 -21.35
N PRO A 136 14.83 -6.42 -22.53
CA PRO A 136 16.23 -6.58 -22.94
C PRO A 136 16.98 -5.24 -23.17
N ALA A 137 16.28 -4.15 -23.47
CA ALA A 137 16.86 -2.83 -23.72
C ALA A 137 17.23 -2.08 -22.43
N VAL A 138 16.68 -2.47 -21.28
CA VAL A 138 17.02 -1.84 -19.99
C VAL A 138 18.39 -2.32 -19.54
N HIS A 139 19.27 -1.36 -19.21
CA HIS A 139 20.64 -1.66 -18.85
C HIS A 139 20.73 -2.54 -17.58
N PRO A 140 21.59 -3.58 -17.52
CA PRO A 140 21.68 -4.48 -16.37
C PRO A 140 21.93 -3.79 -15.03
N ARG A 141 22.73 -2.70 -15.04
CA ARG A 141 22.96 -1.85 -13.87
C ARG A 141 21.67 -1.25 -13.31
N ASP A 142 20.79 -0.77 -14.18
CA ASP A 142 19.53 -0.15 -13.78
C ASP A 142 18.56 -1.19 -13.24
N LYS A 143 18.54 -2.39 -13.83
CA LYS A 143 17.80 -3.54 -13.28
C LYS A 143 18.27 -3.87 -11.87
N GLN A 144 19.58 -3.94 -11.64
CA GLN A 144 20.14 -4.26 -10.33
C GLN A 144 19.82 -3.17 -9.30
N ARG A 145 19.98 -1.91 -9.69
CA ARG A 145 19.60 -0.76 -8.86
C ARG A 145 18.11 -0.81 -8.51
N MET A 146 17.25 -1.07 -9.48
CA MET A 146 15.81 -1.23 -9.27
C MET A 146 15.52 -2.37 -8.29
N LYS A 147 16.12 -3.56 -8.47
CA LYS A 147 15.93 -4.68 -7.54
C LYS A 147 16.25 -4.27 -6.10
N GLN A 148 17.35 -3.55 -5.90
CA GLN A 148 17.82 -3.11 -4.58
C GLN A 148 16.91 -2.05 -3.97
N GLU A 149 16.67 -0.94 -4.67
CA GLU A 149 15.86 0.18 -4.17
C GLU A 149 14.41 -0.27 -3.94
N LEU A 150 13.81 -0.98 -4.89
CA LEU A 150 12.44 -1.50 -4.77
C LEU A 150 12.29 -2.46 -3.60
N SER A 151 13.24 -3.37 -3.41
CA SER A 151 13.21 -4.31 -2.28
C SER A 151 13.30 -3.58 -0.93
N SER A 152 14.15 -2.56 -0.84
CA SER A 152 14.31 -1.77 0.39
C SER A 152 13.04 -0.99 0.74
N GLU A 153 12.49 -0.28 -0.24
CA GLU A 153 11.27 0.53 -0.09
C GLU A 153 10.06 -0.35 0.25
N LEU A 154 9.86 -1.45 -0.48
CA LEU A 154 8.77 -2.38 -0.21
C LEU A 154 8.92 -3.07 1.15
N SER A 155 10.13 -3.39 1.60
CA SER A 155 10.34 -3.98 2.93
C SER A 155 9.97 -3.01 4.05
N THR A 156 10.31 -1.73 3.88
CA THR A 156 9.96 -0.65 4.81
C THR A 156 8.45 -0.41 4.85
N LEU A 157 7.81 -0.37 3.67
CA LEU A 157 6.35 -0.24 3.54
C LEU A 157 5.60 -1.43 4.12
N LEU A 158 6.03 -2.65 3.80
CA LEU A 158 5.44 -3.88 4.33
C LEU A 158 5.52 -3.94 5.86
N SER A 159 6.62 -3.45 6.45
CA SER A 159 6.78 -3.35 7.90
C SER A 159 5.74 -2.38 8.49
N SER A 160 5.52 -1.24 7.84
CA SER A 160 4.54 -0.23 8.27
C SER A 160 3.09 -0.74 8.12
N LEU A 161 2.75 -1.37 6.99
CA LEU A 161 1.46 -2.00 6.76
C LEU A 161 1.18 -3.12 7.77
N SER A 162 2.14 -4.01 7.97
CA SER A 162 2.00 -5.13 8.91
C SER A 162 1.74 -4.64 10.34
N ARG A 163 2.42 -3.55 10.76
CA ARG A 163 2.16 -2.90 12.06
C ARG A 163 0.75 -2.32 12.12
N TYR A 164 0.29 -1.64 11.07
CA TYR A 164 -1.06 -1.08 11.01
C TYR A 164 -2.13 -2.18 11.14
N PHE A 165 -2.06 -3.25 10.36
CA PHE A 165 -3.06 -4.33 10.39
C PHE A 165 -3.04 -5.15 11.68
N ARG A 166 -1.87 -5.33 12.30
CA ARG A 166 -1.79 -5.96 13.64
C ARG A 166 -2.47 -5.12 14.71
N ARG A 167 -2.46 -3.78 14.58
CA ARG A 167 -3.08 -2.87 15.55
C ARG A 167 -4.60 -2.94 15.55
N GLY A 168 -5.21 -3.35 14.43
CA GLY A 168 -6.66 -3.52 14.29
C GLY A 168 -7.18 -4.91 14.72
N ALA A 169 -6.31 -5.86 15.05
CA ALA A 169 -6.72 -7.15 15.59
C ALA A 169 -7.10 -6.98 17.08
N PRO A 170 -8.21 -7.55 17.56
CA PRO A 170 -8.54 -7.48 18.97
C PRO A 170 -7.43 -8.16 19.78
N SER A 171 -6.67 -7.38 20.54
CA SER A 171 -5.95 -7.91 21.70
C SER A 171 -7.02 -8.32 22.71
N SER A 172 -7.41 -9.59 22.69
CA SER A 172 -8.25 -10.17 23.74
C SER A 172 -7.58 -9.96 25.11
N PRO A 173 -8.22 -9.29 26.07
CA PRO A 173 -7.74 -9.22 27.44
C PRO A 173 -8.24 -10.47 28.16
N ALA A 174 -7.60 -11.61 27.93
CA ALA A 174 -7.93 -12.85 28.64
C ALA A 174 -6.69 -13.69 28.91
N ALA A 175 -5.82 -13.20 29.80
CA ALA A 175 -4.91 -14.04 30.58
C ALA A 175 -4.52 -13.32 31.87
N GLY A 176 -5.50 -12.73 32.57
CA GLY A 176 -5.36 -12.33 33.96
C GLY A 176 -5.77 -13.47 34.88
N VAL A 177 -5.02 -14.58 34.89
CA VAL A 177 -5.18 -15.62 35.93
C VAL A 177 -3.81 -16.18 36.30
N LEU A 178 -3.35 -15.74 37.48
CA LEU A 178 -2.40 -16.35 38.42
C LEU A 178 -0.93 -16.60 38.00
N PRO A 179 0.05 -16.27 38.88
CA PRO A 179 1.44 -16.68 38.71
C PRO A 179 1.63 -18.12 39.20
N SER A 180 2.01 -19.02 38.29
CA SER A 180 2.65 -20.30 38.63
C SER A 180 4.00 -20.38 37.91
N PRO A 181 5.09 -20.80 38.59
CA PRO A 181 6.43 -20.75 38.04
C PRO A 181 6.78 -22.03 37.26
N GLN A 182 7.64 -21.86 36.26
CA GLN A 182 8.42 -22.85 35.49
C GLN A 182 7.98 -23.11 34.04
N GLY A 183 8.88 -22.74 33.10
CA GLY A 183 8.90 -23.30 31.76
C GLY A 183 9.31 -22.32 30.65
N LYS A 184 10.63 -22.16 30.45
CA LYS A 184 11.35 -21.70 29.24
C LYS A 184 10.61 -20.74 28.28
N ALA A 185 11.06 -19.50 28.30
CA ALA A 185 10.79 -18.48 27.29
C ALA A 185 11.15 -18.96 25.87
N THR A 186 10.15 -18.95 24.98
CA THR A 186 10.31 -18.68 23.54
C THR A 186 9.08 -17.92 23.06
N SER A 187 9.04 -16.63 23.38
CA SER A 187 8.09 -15.68 22.80
C SER A 187 8.49 -15.38 21.35
N LEU A 188 8.09 -16.24 20.42
CA LEU A 188 8.07 -15.93 19.00
C LEU A 188 6.65 -16.23 18.51
N SER A 189 5.74 -15.28 18.77
CA SER A 189 4.44 -15.21 18.12
C SER A 189 4.64 -14.92 16.63
N LYS A 190 5.05 -15.96 15.88
CA LYS A 190 4.89 -16.01 14.42
C LYS A 190 3.39 -15.98 14.17
N ALA A 191 2.87 -14.82 13.80
CA ALA A 191 1.53 -14.71 13.26
C ALA A 191 1.40 -15.72 12.10
N SER A 192 0.34 -16.53 12.13
CA SER A 192 0.06 -17.47 11.05
C SER A 192 -0.05 -16.70 9.72
N PRO A 193 0.60 -17.16 8.62
CA PRO A 193 0.52 -16.49 7.32
C PRO A 193 -0.91 -16.41 6.76
N GLU A 194 -1.83 -17.26 7.22
CA GLU A 194 -3.24 -17.28 6.77
C GLU A 194 -4.07 -16.10 7.26
N SER A 195 -3.61 -15.37 8.29
CA SER A 195 -4.33 -14.20 8.84
C SER A 195 -3.90 -12.87 8.22
N GLN A 196 -2.95 -12.88 7.29
CA GLN A 196 -2.40 -11.67 6.69
C GLN A 196 -3.19 -11.27 5.44
N GLU A 197 -3.42 -9.98 5.20
CA GLU A 197 -4.12 -9.53 4.00
C GLU A 197 -3.46 -10.05 2.71
N PRO A 198 -4.25 -10.55 1.73
CA PRO A 198 -3.73 -11.13 0.48
C PRO A 198 -2.75 -10.22 -0.27
N LEU A 199 -3.02 -8.90 -0.25
CA LEU A 199 -2.17 -7.88 -0.84
C LEU A 199 -0.76 -7.90 -0.25
N ILE A 200 -0.66 -7.98 1.08
CA ILE A 200 0.64 -7.99 1.79
C ILE A 200 1.39 -9.28 1.44
N GLN A 201 0.69 -10.42 1.35
CA GLN A 201 1.30 -11.68 0.95
C GLN A 201 1.86 -11.62 -0.47
N LEU A 202 1.11 -11.04 -1.41
CA LEU A 202 1.55 -10.84 -2.79
C LEU A 202 2.80 -9.97 -2.87
N VAL A 203 2.81 -8.81 -2.20
CA VAL A 203 3.95 -7.90 -2.20
C VAL A 203 5.16 -8.55 -1.53
N GLN A 204 4.98 -9.31 -0.44
CA GLN A 204 6.06 -10.10 0.18
C GLN A 204 6.61 -11.20 -0.73
N ALA A 205 5.75 -11.89 -1.47
CA ALA A 205 6.18 -12.89 -2.45
C ALA A 205 6.97 -12.23 -3.59
N PHE A 206 6.51 -11.08 -4.06
CA PHE A 206 7.19 -10.30 -5.07
C PHE A 206 8.57 -9.83 -4.63
N VAL A 207 8.72 -9.24 -3.43
CA VAL A 207 10.04 -8.84 -2.89
C VAL A 207 11.01 -10.02 -2.87
N ARG A 208 10.56 -11.19 -2.40
CA ARG A 208 11.38 -12.42 -2.40
C ARG A 208 11.75 -12.88 -3.80
N HIS A 209 10.88 -12.66 -4.80
CA HIS A 209 11.18 -13.00 -6.19
C HIS A 209 12.23 -12.06 -6.78
N VAL A 210 12.12 -10.75 -6.53
CA VAL A 210 13.04 -9.73 -7.04
C VAL A 210 14.44 -9.85 -6.45
N GLN A 211 14.54 -10.30 -5.20
CA GLN A 211 15.82 -10.50 -4.48
C GLN A 211 16.60 -11.75 -4.93
N ARG A 212 15.97 -12.67 -5.66
CA ARG A 212 16.65 -13.82 -6.28
C ARG A 212 17.32 -13.39 -7.59
#